data_AF-A0A1V1PUP4-F1
#
_entry.id   AF-A0A1V1PUP4-F1
#
_cell.length_a   1.000
_cell.length_b   1.000
_cell.length_c   1.000
_cell.angle_alpha   90.00
_cell.angle_beta   90.00
_cell.angle_gamma   90.00
#
_symmetry.space_group_name_H-M   'P 1'
#
loop_
_entity.id
_entity.type
_entity.pdbx_description
1 polymer ?
#
loop_
_entity_poly.entity_id
_entity_poly.type
_entity_poly.pdbx_seq_one_letter_code
_entity_poly.pdbx_strand_id
1 'polypeptide(L)'
;MPHKTLTLLATAALAATISACAVLSADEPPMACYWLSNVTNQWEAMPGVDTRGQCARLDSCSGGKGESGGGCYKWSSGADGPQIPW
;
A
#
# COMPACT_ATOMS: atom_id res chain seq x y z
N MET A 1 11.20 27.16 59.37
CA MET A 1 10.92 27.17 57.91
C MET A 1 12.14 27.81 57.25
N PRO A 2 12.77 27.25 56.19
CA PRO A 2 12.14 26.51 55.10
C PRO A 2 12.75 25.14 54.76
N HIS A 3 11.90 24.41 54.04
CA HIS A 3 12.05 23.17 53.29
C HIS A 3 13.43 22.87 52.67
N LYS A 4 13.77 21.59 52.65
CA LYS A 4 14.25 20.89 51.43
C LYS A 4 14.29 19.37 51.68
N THR A 5 13.22 18.68 51.30
CA THR A 5 13.13 17.84 50.10
C THR A 5 13.72 16.45 50.34
N LEU A 6 12.80 15.53 50.66
CA LEU A 6 13.00 14.09 50.74
C LEU A 6 13.27 13.58 49.30
N THR A 7 14.48 13.14 48.99
CA THR A 7 14.81 12.55 47.70
C THR A 7 14.78 11.04 47.81
N LEU A 8 13.60 10.45 47.57
CA LEU A 8 13.47 9.05 47.17
C LEU A 8 13.95 8.94 45.73
N LEU A 9 15.00 8.16 45.48
CA LEU A 9 15.27 7.61 44.16
C LEU A 9 15.47 6.11 44.31
N ALA A 10 14.34 5.40 44.27
CA ALA A 10 14.30 3.98 44.02
C ALA A 10 14.73 3.75 42.57
N THR A 11 15.95 3.29 42.35
CA THR A 11 16.46 2.87 41.05
C THR A 11 15.92 1.48 40.71
N ALA A 12 14.71 1.42 40.15
CA ALA A 12 14.22 0.22 39.48
C ALA A 12 14.83 0.17 38.07
N ALA A 13 15.95 -0.54 37.93
CA ALA A 13 16.47 -0.94 36.64
C ALA A 13 15.63 -2.12 36.11
N LEU A 14 14.66 -1.83 35.23
CA LEU A 14 14.07 -2.86 34.37
C LEU A 14 14.65 -2.72 32.97
N ALA A 15 15.69 -3.51 32.70
CA ALA A 15 16.10 -3.84 31.34
C ALA A 15 15.06 -4.82 30.77
N ALA A 16 14.25 -4.36 29.81
CA ALA A 16 13.40 -5.21 29.00
C ALA A 16 13.81 -5.06 27.53
N THR A 17 14.81 -5.83 27.11
CA THR A 17 15.17 -5.98 25.70
C THR A 17 14.26 -7.04 25.08
N ILE A 18 13.13 -6.62 24.52
CA ILE A 18 12.34 -7.49 23.62
C ILE A 18 12.84 -7.23 22.21
N SER A 19 13.87 -7.99 21.84
CA SER A 19 14.30 -8.19 20.46
C SER A 19 13.40 -9.25 19.84
N ALA A 20 12.61 -8.87 18.83
CA ALA A 20 12.22 -9.69 17.67
C ALA A 20 11.09 -8.99 16.89
N CYS A 21 11.41 -7.88 16.21
CA CYS A 21 10.67 -7.55 14.98
C CYS A 21 11.14 -8.53 13.89
N ALA A 22 10.74 -9.79 13.99
CA ALA A 22 10.72 -10.66 12.83
C ALA A 22 9.56 -10.15 11.96
N VAL A 23 9.86 -9.18 11.09
CA VAL A 23 8.96 -8.78 10.03
C VAL A 23 8.85 -10.01 9.14
N LEU A 24 7.80 -10.79 9.33
CA LEU A 24 7.39 -11.79 8.37
C LEU A 24 7.10 -10.98 7.11
N SER A 25 7.99 -11.02 6.13
CA SER A 25 7.71 -10.53 4.79
C SER A 25 6.55 -11.36 4.29
N ALA A 26 5.33 -10.90 4.56
CA ALA A 26 4.14 -11.44 3.93
C ALA A 26 4.40 -11.37 2.44
N ASP A 27 4.22 -12.50 1.76
CA ASP A 27 4.24 -12.61 0.32
C ASP A 27 3.04 -11.77 -0.17
N GLU A 28 3.23 -10.46 -0.27
CA GLU A 28 2.20 -9.55 -0.77
C GLU A 28 1.92 -9.99 -2.21
N PRO A 29 0.65 -10.26 -2.56
CA PRO A 29 0.32 -10.74 -3.88
C PRO A 29 0.85 -9.75 -4.94
N PRO A 30 1.43 -10.24 -6.05
CA PRO A 30 2.06 -9.38 -7.03
C PRO A 30 1.04 -8.38 -7.58
N MET A 31 1.37 -7.10 -7.45
CA MET A 31 0.54 -6.02 -7.95
C MET A 31 0.72 -5.85 -9.46
N ALA A 32 -0.38 -5.66 -10.18
CA ALA A 32 -0.36 -5.46 -11.62
C ALA A 32 -1.38 -4.42 -12.08
N CYS A 33 -1.23 -3.98 -13.32
CA CYS A 33 -2.19 -3.15 -14.02
C CYS A 33 -3.26 -4.01 -14.69
N TYR A 34 -4.52 -3.68 -14.47
CA TYR A 34 -5.66 -4.30 -15.14
C TYR A 34 -6.44 -3.25 -15.91
N TRP A 35 -6.93 -3.61 -17.09
CA TRP A 35 -7.80 -2.77 -17.91
C TRP A 35 -9.17 -3.43 -18.05
N LEU A 36 -10.23 -2.62 -18.14
CA LEU A 36 -11.58 -3.13 -18.36
C LEU A 36 -11.76 -3.38 -19.86
N SER A 37 -11.83 -4.64 -20.25
CA SER A 37 -11.93 -5.04 -21.66
C SER A 37 -13.29 -4.67 -22.24
N ASN A 38 -13.27 -3.96 -23.37
CA ASN A 38 -14.49 -3.59 -24.10
C ASN A 38 -15.15 -4.78 -24.83
N VAL A 39 -14.47 -5.92 -24.92
CA VAL A 39 -14.99 -7.12 -25.58
C VAL A 39 -15.63 -8.05 -24.57
N THR A 40 -14.91 -8.37 -23.49
CA THR A 40 -15.35 -9.34 -22.48
C THR A 40 -16.09 -8.69 -21.32
N ASN A 41 -15.98 -7.36 -21.14
CA ASN A 41 -16.42 -6.62 -19.96
C ASN A 41 -15.82 -7.16 -18.65
N GLN A 42 -14.62 -7.76 -18.75
CA GLN A 42 -13.86 -8.26 -17.60
C GLN A 42 -12.57 -7.47 -17.41
N TRP A 43 -12.05 -7.49 -16.19
CA TRP A 43 -10.72 -6.95 -15.91
C TRP A 43 -9.66 -7.93 -16.39
N GLU A 44 -8.77 -7.45 -17.24
CA GLU A 44 -7.69 -8.26 -17.83
C GLU A 44 -6.34 -7.61 -17.51
N ALA A 45 -5.31 -8.42 -17.28
CA ALA A 45 -3.97 -7.89 -17.02
C ALA A 45 -3.46 -7.14 -18.26
N MET A 46 -2.94 -5.92 -18.09
CA MET A 46 -2.42 -5.10 -19.17
C MET A 46 -0.94 -5.43 -19.42
N PRO A 47 -0.58 -6.10 -20.53
CA PRO A 47 0.80 -6.45 -20.82
C PRO A 47 1.66 -5.20 -21.08
N GLY A 48 2.89 -5.20 -20.57
CA GLY A 48 3.85 -4.10 -20.75
C GLY A 48 3.62 -2.87 -19.86
N VAL A 49 2.74 -2.99 -18.86
CA VAL A 49 2.50 -1.95 -17.84
C VAL A 49 2.86 -2.48 -16.47
N ASP A 50 4.13 -2.35 -16.11
CA ASP A 50 4.72 -2.99 -14.93
C ASP A 50 4.74 -2.09 -13.69
N THR A 51 4.38 -0.81 -13.84
CA THR A 51 4.40 0.16 -12.72
C THR A 51 3.05 0.81 -12.49
N ARG A 52 2.74 1.09 -11.21
CA ARG A 52 1.54 1.84 -10.79
C ARG A 52 1.41 3.18 -11.52
N GLY A 53 2.53 3.88 -11.71
CA GLY A 53 2.56 5.17 -12.39
C GLY A 53 2.23 5.10 -13.89
N GLN A 54 2.66 4.04 -14.59
CA GLN A 54 2.23 3.81 -15.98
C GLN A 54 0.74 3.49 -16.06
N CYS A 55 0.24 2.64 -15.16
CA CYS A 55 -1.18 2.27 -15.11
C CYS A 55 -2.08 3.50 -14.81
N ALA A 56 -1.70 4.31 -13.82
CA ALA A 56 -2.42 5.53 -13.46
C ALA A 56 -2.50 6.55 -14.61
N ARG A 57 -1.50 6.58 -15.50
CA ARG A 57 -1.56 7.46 -16.67
C ARG A 57 -2.65 7.06 -17.65
N LEU A 58 -2.88 5.76 -17.80
CA LEU A 58 -3.86 5.22 -18.73
C LEU A 58 -5.30 5.35 -18.21
N ASP A 59 -5.50 5.21 -16.89
CA ASP A 59 -6.84 5.25 -16.28
C ASP A 59 -7.58 6.57 -16.56
N SER A 60 -8.78 6.43 -17.13
CA SER A 60 -9.72 7.53 -17.41
C SER A 60 -10.93 7.53 -16.48
N CYS A 61 -11.08 6.55 -15.58
CA CYS A 61 -12.35 6.27 -14.89
C CYS A 61 -12.30 6.48 -13.37
N SER A 62 -11.13 6.47 -12.75
CA SER A 62 -11.02 6.45 -11.28
C SER A 62 -9.95 7.42 -10.75
N GLY A 63 -9.67 8.49 -11.50
CA GLY A 63 -8.78 9.58 -11.08
C GLY A 63 -7.36 9.52 -11.65
N GLY A 64 -7.12 8.63 -12.63
CA GLY A 64 -5.88 8.64 -13.41
C GLY A 64 -5.71 9.86 -14.33
N LYS A 65 -4.68 9.82 -15.19
CA LYS A 65 -4.36 10.93 -16.11
C LYS A 65 -5.12 10.88 -17.45
N GLY A 66 -5.82 9.78 -17.74
CA GLY A 66 -6.67 9.64 -18.93
C GLY A 66 -5.94 9.60 -20.28
N GLU A 67 -4.66 9.23 -20.31
CA GLU A 67 -3.84 9.21 -21.54
C GLU A 67 -4.27 8.13 -22.53
N SER A 68 -5.11 7.15 -22.12
CA SER A 68 -5.59 6.11 -23.02
C SER A 68 -6.78 6.53 -23.89
N GLY A 69 -7.33 7.74 -23.71
CA GLY A 69 -8.49 8.22 -24.47
C GLY A 69 -9.84 7.59 -24.07
N GLY A 70 -10.00 7.15 -22.80
CA GLY A 70 -11.30 6.69 -22.26
C GLY A 70 -11.32 5.28 -21.67
N GLY A 71 -10.19 4.57 -21.64
CA GLY A 71 -10.11 3.25 -21.02
C GLY A 71 -10.06 3.32 -19.49
N CYS A 72 -10.72 2.37 -18.83
CA CYS A 72 -10.65 2.22 -17.38
C CYS A 72 -9.50 1.29 -17.01
N TYR A 73 -8.64 1.74 -16.11
CA TYR A 73 -7.51 0.94 -15.61
C TYR A 73 -7.51 0.94 -14.09
N LYS A 74 -7.05 -0.15 -13.48
CA LYS A 74 -6.87 -0.25 -12.03
C LYS A 74 -5.55 -0.91 -11.68
N TRP A 75 -4.98 -0.51 -10.55
CA TRP A 75 -3.85 -1.21 -9.93
C TRP A 75 -4.38 -2.09 -8.82
N SER A 76 -4.13 -3.38 -8.92
CA SER A 76 -4.69 -4.36 -7.99
C SER A 76 -3.77 -5.57 -7.86
N SER A 77 -3.98 -6.35 -6.81
CA SER A 77 -3.35 -7.66 -6.62
C SER A 77 -4.01 -8.76 -7.46
N GLY A 78 -5.10 -8.45 -8.18
CA GLY A 78 -5.80 -9.39 -9.04
C GLY A 78 -6.86 -8.75 -9.93
N ALA A 79 -7.30 -9.49 -10.96
CA ALA A 79 -8.35 -9.05 -11.88
C ALA A 79 -9.67 -8.74 -11.16
N ASP A 80 -10.07 -9.56 -10.20
CA ASP A 80 -11.29 -9.35 -9.40
C ASP A 80 -11.03 -8.54 -8.12
N GLY A 81 -9.76 -8.18 -7.87
CA GLY A 81 -9.35 -7.46 -6.68
C GLY A 81 -9.87 -6.01 -6.68
N PRO A 82 -9.99 -5.40 -5.48
CA PRO A 82 -10.32 -3.99 -5.38
C PRO A 82 -9.20 -3.14 -6.01
N GLN A 83 -9.57 -1.97 -6.55
CA GLN A 83 -8.59 -0.99 -6.97
C GLN A 83 -7.85 -0.44 -5.74
N ILE A 84 -6.53 -0.38 -5.83
CA ILE A 84 -5.72 0.46 -4.95
C ILE A 84 -5.77 1.89 -5.51
N PRO A 85 -6.13 2.89 -4.69
CA PRO A 85 -6.18 4.29 -5.12
C PRO A 85 -4.87 4.72 -5.79
N TRP A 86 -4.90 5.74 -6.65
CA TRP A 86 -3.73 6.31 -7.33
C TRP A 86 -2.99 7.33 -6.46
#